data_AF-A0A101VXY9-F1
#
_entry.id   AF-A0A101VXY9-F1
#
_cell.length_a   1.000
_cell.length_b   1.000
_cell.length_c   1.000
_cell.angle_alpha   90.00
_cell.angle_beta   90.00
_cell.angle_gamma   90.00
#
_symmetry.space_group_name_H-M   'P 1'
#
loop_
_entity.id
_entity.type
_entity.pdbx_description
1 polymer ?
#
loop_
_entity_poly.entity_id
_entity_poly.type
_entity_poly.pdbx_seq_one_letter_code
_entity_poly.pdbx_strand_id
1 'polypeptide(L)'
;MLRSRLALTVTALAACAGLALADDTARVDEAACVAFGTEKAELDKSNIAEDIERGAEWGKANLSPERLRQISRHIFLDEMLTFRCPNVLAAAAVRQMEEQARLKAIAALERERLWLERLAKVTLPERKPETKVAKAGLVSAEGVPPLPVRKSR
;
A
#
# COMPACT_ATOMS: atom_id res chain seq x y z
N MET A 1 44.98 -56.58 -25.20
CA MET A 1 45.01 -56.59 -23.72
C MET A 1 46.02 -55.53 -23.32
N LEU A 2 45.57 -54.38 -22.79
CA LEU A 2 45.60 -54.05 -21.35
C LEU A 2 47.02 -54.22 -20.77
N ARG A 3 47.72 -53.24 -20.20
CA ARG A 3 47.31 -52.10 -19.37
C ARG A 3 48.56 -51.27 -19.03
N SER A 4 48.32 -50.03 -18.61
CA SER A 4 49.10 -49.31 -17.59
C SER A 4 50.53 -48.90 -17.92
N ARG A 5 50.70 -47.61 -18.16
CA ARG A 5 51.67 -46.82 -17.40
C ARG A 5 50.98 -45.58 -16.84
N LEU A 6 51.13 -45.44 -15.53
CA LEU A 6 50.61 -44.37 -14.70
C LEU A 6 51.04 -43.02 -15.26
N ALA A 7 50.06 -42.16 -15.53
CA ALA A 7 50.28 -40.74 -15.73
C ALA A 7 50.41 -40.08 -14.36
N LEU A 8 51.63 -39.69 -14.00
CA LEU A 8 51.89 -38.74 -12.93
C LEU A 8 52.16 -37.40 -13.60
N THR A 9 51.13 -36.57 -13.75
CA THR A 9 51.29 -35.15 -14.08
C THR A 9 50.49 -34.34 -13.06
N VAL A 10 51.22 -33.89 -12.04
CA VAL A 10 50.84 -32.83 -11.13
C VAL A 10 50.84 -31.54 -11.94
N THR A 11 49.66 -31.13 -12.43
CA THR A 11 49.49 -29.82 -13.08
C THR A 11 48.42 -29.02 -12.34
N ALA A 12 48.93 -28.15 -11.46
CA ALA A 12 48.43 -26.81 -11.14
C ALA A 12 46.90 -26.65 -11.03
N LEU A 13 46.35 -27.07 -9.88
CA LEU A 13 45.06 -26.60 -9.38
C LEU A 13 45.23 -25.20 -8.74
N ALA A 14 45.53 -24.19 -9.55
CA ALA A 14 45.75 -22.80 -9.10
C ALA A 14 44.94 -21.80 -9.94
N ALA A 15 43.66 -22.09 -10.19
CA ALA A 15 42.79 -21.26 -11.03
C ALA A 15 41.34 -21.14 -10.52
N CYS A 16 41.11 -21.14 -9.20
CA CYS A 16 39.78 -20.87 -8.62
C CYS A 16 39.75 -19.71 -7.62
N ALA A 17 40.79 -18.88 -7.53
CA ALA A 17 40.80 -17.65 -6.71
C ALA A 17 40.16 -16.45 -7.45
N GLY A 18 39.16 -16.72 -8.28
CA GLY A 18 38.40 -15.73 -9.04
C GLY A 18 36.90 -15.87 -8.80
N LEU A 19 36.49 -16.31 -7.61
CA LEU A 19 35.17 -15.95 -7.10
C LEU A 19 35.23 -14.44 -6.86
N ALA A 20 34.91 -13.68 -7.92
CA ALA A 20 34.39 -12.35 -7.74
C ALA A 20 33.30 -12.47 -6.69
N LEU A 21 33.59 -11.93 -5.50
CA LEU A 21 32.57 -11.48 -4.59
C LEU A 21 31.78 -10.46 -5.41
N ALA A 22 30.76 -10.95 -6.12
CA ALA A 22 29.70 -10.10 -6.61
C ALA A 22 29.13 -9.49 -5.33
N ASP A 23 29.58 -8.27 -5.07
CA ASP A 23 28.99 -7.43 -4.05
C ASP A 23 27.51 -7.36 -4.42
N ASP A 24 26.70 -8.12 -3.69
CA ASP A 24 25.25 -8.25 -3.87
C ASP A 24 24.53 -6.93 -3.49
N THR A 25 25.26 -5.82 -3.58
CA THR A 25 24.86 -4.45 -3.35
C THR A 25 25.10 -3.56 -4.57
N ALA A 26 25.46 -4.14 -5.73
CA ALA A 26 25.58 -3.43 -7.00
C ALA A 26 24.29 -2.64 -7.26
N ARG A 27 24.34 -1.37 -6.87
CA ARG A 27 23.22 -0.45 -6.88
C ARG A 27 22.83 -0.28 -8.33
N VAL A 28 21.59 -0.64 -8.67
CA VAL A 28 21.06 -0.41 -10.00
C VAL A 28 21.11 1.09 -10.26
N ASP A 29 21.51 1.47 -11.47
CA ASP A 29 21.58 2.87 -11.87
C ASP A 29 20.22 3.55 -11.69
N GLU A 30 20.21 4.81 -11.25
CA GLU A 30 18.97 5.52 -10.95
C GLU A 30 18.09 5.68 -12.19
N ALA A 31 18.68 5.92 -13.37
CA ALA A 31 17.92 5.99 -14.60
C ALA A 31 17.30 4.63 -14.96
N ALA A 32 18.00 3.53 -14.69
CA ALA A 32 17.44 2.19 -14.85
C ALA A 32 16.27 1.93 -13.89
N CYS A 33 16.38 2.35 -12.62
CA CYS A 33 15.28 2.26 -11.66
C CYS A 33 14.04 3.05 -12.11
N VAL A 34 14.23 4.26 -12.66
CA VAL A 34 13.13 5.06 -13.24
C VAL A 34 12.50 4.33 -14.42
N ALA A 35 13.32 3.79 -15.34
CA ALA A 35 12.83 3.04 -16.49
C ALA A 35 12.03 1.80 -16.07
N PHE A 36 12.50 1.05 -15.06
CA PHE A 36 11.76 -0.10 -14.51
C PHE A 36 10.43 0.31 -13.91
N GLY A 37 10.38 1.43 -13.20
CA GLY A 37 9.14 1.98 -12.66
C GLY A 37 8.13 2.33 -13.76
N THR A 38 8.58 2.97 -14.83
CA THR A 38 7.73 3.29 -15.99
C THR A 38 7.23 2.04 -16.69
N GLU A 39 8.11 1.07 -16.96
CA GLU A 39 7.74 -0.18 -17.63
C GLU A 39 6.73 -0.99 -16.80
N LYS A 40 6.96 -1.10 -15.48
CA LYS A 40 6.02 -1.77 -14.58
C LYS A 40 4.65 -1.08 -14.59
N ALA A 41 4.61 0.26 -14.56
CA ALA A 41 3.36 1.01 -14.60
C ALA A 41 2.58 0.79 -15.90
N GLU A 42 3.24 0.62 -17.05
CA GLU A 42 2.58 0.26 -18.30
C GLU A 42 2.03 -1.16 -18.27
N LEU A 43 2.79 -2.11 -17.70
CA LEU A 43 2.34 -3.49 -17.52
C LEU A 43 1.12 -3.57 -16.58
N ASP A 44 1.09 -2.77 -15.52
CA ASP A 44 -0.02 -2.70 -14.55
C ASP A 44 -1.35 -2.27 -15.22
N LYS A 45 -1.32 -1.45 -16.28
CA LYS A 45 -2.53 -1.06 -17.04
C LYS A 45 -3.21 -2.22 -17.75
N SER A 46 -2.51 -3.34 -17.92
CA SER A 46 -3.01 -4.50 -18.65
C SER A 46 -3.63 -5.58 -17.74
N ASN A 47 -3.93 -5.28 -16.48
CA ASN A 47 -4.51 -6.23 -15.49
C ASN A 47 -3.65 -7.48 -15.22
N ILE A 48 -2.32 -7.35 -15.27
CA ILE A 48 -1.40 -8.47 -14.97
C ILE A 48 -1.56 -8.98 -13.53
N ALA A 49 -1.93 -8.11 -12.59
CA ALA A 49 -2.17 -8.49 -11.20
C ALA A 49 -3.27 -9.56 -11.06
N GLU A 50 -4.36 -9.43 -11.81
CA GLU A 50 -5.46 -10.41 -11.78
C GLU A 50 -5.03 -11.78 -12.31
N ASP A 51 -4.15 -11.80 -13.32
CA ASP A 51 -3.60 -13.04 -13.86
C ASP A 51 -2.65 -13.72 -12.86
N ILE A 52 -1.86 -12.93 -12.12
CA ILE A 52 -0.98 -13.44 -11.05
C ILE A 52 -1.81 -14.02 -9.90
N GLU A 53 -2.88 -13.34 -9.48
CA GLU A 53 -3.76 -13.78 -8.39
C GLU A 53 -4.43 -15.14 -8.66
N ARG A 54 -4.73 -15.45 -9.92
CA ARG A 54 -5.29 -16.75 -10.33
C ARG A 54 -4.31 -17.91 -10.17
N GLY A 55 -3.02 -17.62 -10.07
CA GLY A 55 -1.97 -18.57 -9.79
C GLY A 55 -1.38 -19.27 -11.02
N ALA A 56 -0.22 -19.89 -10.80
CA ALA A 56 0.62 -20.42 -11.87
C ALA A 56 -0.03 -21.56 -12.68
N GLU A 57 -0.74 -22.47 -12.02
CA GLU A 57 -1.39 -23.61 -12.70
C GLU A 57 -2.51 -23.14 -13.64
N TRP A 58 -3.33 -22.18 -13.19
CA TRP A 58 -4.33 -21.56 -14.05
C TRP A 58 -3.67 -20.81 -15.21
N GLY A 59 -2.61 -20.05 -14.94
CA GLY A 59 -1.86 -19.31 -15.95
C GLY A 59 -1.32 -20.20 -17.07
N LYS A 60 -0.70 -21.35 -16.72
CA LYS A 60 -0.17 -22.32 -17.69
C LYS A 60 -1.25 -22.86 -18.65
N ALA A 61 -2.46 -23.07 -18.15
CA ALA A 61 -3.55 -23.65 -18.94
C ALA A 61 -4.33 -22.62 -19.77
N ASN A 62 -4.35 -21.34 -19.35
CA ASN A 62 -5.27 -20.34 -19.90
C ASN A 62 -4.60 -19.15 -20.58
N LEU A 63 -3.32 -18.88 -20.28
CA LEU A 63 -2.62 -17.71 -20.81
C LEU A 63 -1.76 -18.05 -22.01
N SER A 64 -1.66 -17.09 -22.94
CA SER A 64 -0.76 -17.22 -24.07
C SER A 64 0.71 -17.15 -23.63
N PRO A 65 1.66 -17.71 -24.40
CA PRO A 65 3.08 -17.60 -24.09
C PRO A 65 3.58 -16.15 -23.99
N GLU A 66 3.01 -15.26 -24.79
CA GLU A 66 3.31 -13.82 -24.71
C GLU A 66 2.84 -13.22 -23.39
N ARG A 67 1.63 -13.58 -22.94
CA ARG A 67 1.11 -13.11 -21.67
C ARG A 67 1.94 -13.61 -20.49
N LEU A 68 2.40 -14.86 -20.54
CA LEU A 68 3.32 -15.41 -19.53
C LEU A 68 4.66 -14.68 -19.49
N ARG A 69 5.19 -14.23 -20.65
CA ARG A 69 6.39 -13.38 -20.70
C ARG A 69 6.16 -12.03 -20.03
N GLN A 70 5.01 -11.40 -20.25
CA GLN A 70 4.66 -10.13 -19.62
C GLN A 70 4.55 -10.29 -18.09
N ILE A 71 3.95 -11.37 -17.60
CA ILE A 71 3.89 -11.68 -16.17
C ILE A 71 5.30 -11.89 -15.59
N SER A 72 6.14 -12.68 -16.27
CA SER A 72 7.53 -12.89 -15.86
C SER A 72 8.31 -11.57 -15.79
N ARG A 73 8.14 -10.71 -16.80
CA ARG A 73 8.75 -9.37 -16.82
C ARG A 73 8.24 -8.50 -15.68
N HIS A 74 6.94 -8.53 -15.42
CA HIS A 74 6.33 -7.77 -14.33
C HIS A 74 6.90 -8.18 -12.96
N ILE A 75 6.97 -9.48 -12.68
CA ILE A 75 7.55 -10.01 -11.43
C ILE A 75 9.01 -9.57 -11.29
N PHE A 76 9.81 -9.71 -12.35
CA PHE A 76 11.20 -9.26 -12.35
C PHE A 76 11.32 -7.76 -12.02
N LEU A 77 10.50 -6.90 -12.64
CA LEU A 77 10.53 -5.47 -12.39
C LEU A 77 10.11 -5.14 -10.95
N ASP A 78 9.12 -5.85 -10.42
CA ASP A 78 8.67 -5.69 -9.03
C ASP A 78 9.79 -6.02 -8.03
N GLU A 79 10.51 -7.12 -8.25
CA GLU A 79 11.68 -7.49 -7.46
C GLU A 79 12.81 -6.46 -7.55
N MET A 80 13.14 -6.02 -8.78
CA MET A 80 14.18 -5.01 -8.98
C MET A 80 13.81 -3.69 -8.29
N LEU A 81 12.56 -3.26 -8.38
CA LEU A 81 12.11 -2.04 -7.72
C LEU A 81 12.15 -2.20 -6.20
N THR A 82 11.63 -3.31 -5.67
CA THR A 82 11.52 -3.60 -4.23
C THR A 82 12.86 -3.72 -3.54
N PHE A 83 13.79 -4.48 -4.13
CA PHE A 83 15.04 -4.83 -3.47
C PHE A 83 16.22 -3.96 -3.92
N ARG A 84 16.20 -3.42 -5.14
CA ARG A 84 17.33 -2.68 -5.71
C ARG A 84 17.10 -1.18 -5.86
N CYS A 85 15.84 -0.71 -5.86
CA CYS A 85 15.49 0.71 -6.11
C CYS A 85 14.64 1.35 -4.99
N PRO A 86 15.11 1.39 -3.72
CA PRO A 86 14.30 1.86 -2.59
C PRO A 86 13.85 3.32 -2.72
N ASN A 87 14.69 4.19 -3.32
CA ASN A 87 14.37 5.60 -3.49
C ASN A 87 13.20 5.84 -4.46
N VAL A 88 13.15 5.07 -5.56
CA VAL A 88 12.11 5.21 -6.58
C VAL A 88 10.77 4.71 -6.05
N LEU A 89 10.78 3.60 -5.30
CA LEU A 89 9.58 3.10 -4.63
C LEU A 89 9.03 4.09 -3.61
N ALA A 90 9.90 4.66 -2.77
CA ALA A 90 9.50 5.68 -1.80
C ALA A 90 8.89 6.92 -2.49
N ALA A 91 9.52 7.40 -3.56
CA ALA A 91 9.02 8.54 -4.32
C ALA A 91 7.66 8.25 -4.98
N ALA A 92 7.46 7.05 -5.52
CA ALA A 92 6.18 6.63 -6.09
C ALA A 92 5.07 6.58 -5.02
N ALA A 93 5.36 6.03 -3.84
CA ALA A 93 4.43 5.98 -2.73
C ALA A 93 4.02 7.38 -2.24
N VAL A 94 4.97 8.32 -2.13
CA VAL A 94 4.67 9.71 -1.75
C VAL A 94 3.75 10.37 -2.76
N ARG A 95 4.01 10.21 -4.07
CA ARG A 95 3.14 10.78 -5.13
C ARG A 95 1.71 10.24 -5.06
N GLN A 96 1.55 8.93 -4.84
CA GLN A 96 0.23 8.31 -4.69
C GLN A 96 -0.52 8.87 -3.47
N MET A 97 0.18 9.07 -2.35
CA MET A 97 -0.42 9.64 -1.14
C MET A 97 -0.81 11.11 -1.33
N GLU A 98 0.00 11.90 -2.02
CA GLU A 98 -0.31 13.29 -2.36
C GLU A 98 -1.53 13.40 -3.27
N GLU A 99 -1.62 12.56 -4.29
CA GLU A 99 -2.77 12.51 -5.19
C GLU A 99 -4.05 12.10 -4.44
N GLN A 100 -3.95 11.06 -3.60
CA GLN A 100 -5.07 10.64 -2.77
C GLN A 100 -5.50 11.75 -1.79
N ALA A 101 -4.56 12.50 -1.22
CA ALA A 101 -4.86 13.64 -0.36
C ALA A 101 -5.56 14.76 -1.13
N ARG A 102 -5.13 15.06 -2.37
CA ARG A 102 -5.79 16.02 -3.26
C ARG A 102 -7.24 15.62 -3.55
N LEU A 103 -7.47 14.37 -3.93
CA LEU A 103 -8.82 13.86 -4.21
C LEU A 103 -9.71 13.92 -2.96
N LYS A 104 -9.18 13.56 -1.78
CA LYS A 104 -9.91 13.67 -0.50
C LYS A 104 -10.26 15.11 -0.15
N ALA A 105 -9.35 16.06 -0.41
CA ALA A 105 -9.61 17.48 -0.19
C ALA A 105 -10.73 18.01 -1.10
N ILE A 106 -10.71 17.67 -2.39
CA ILE A 106 -11.79 18.02 -3.32
C ILE A 106 -13.13 17.44 -2.84
N ALA A 107 -13.15 16.15 -2.49
CA ALA A 107 -14.35 15.50 -1.96
C ALA A 107 -14.85 16.13 -0.64
N ALA A 108 -13.95 16.65 0.20
CA ALA A 108 -14.34 17.37 1.40
C ALA A 108 -15.03 18.70 1.09
N LEU A 109 -14.50 19.48 0.15
CA LEU A 109 -15.11 20.73 -0.31
C LEU A 109 -16.49 20.48 -0.93
N GLU A 110 -16.64 19.44 -1.73
CA GLU A 110 -17.93 19.06 -2.31
C GLU A 110 -18.95 18.67 -1.24
N ARG A 111 -18.53 17.91 -0.22
CA ARG A 111 -19.39 17.57 0.92
C ARG A 111 -19.83 18.81 1.68
N GLU A 112 -18.93 19.76 1.91
CA GLU A 112 -19.25 21.02 2.59
C GLU A 112 -20.25 21.85 1.78
N ARG A 113 -20.04 21.96 0.46
CA ARG A 113 -21.00 22.61 -0.44
C ARG A 113 -22.40 21.99 -0.35
N LEU A 114 -22.48 20.66 -0.40
CA LEU A 114 -23.75 19.94 -0.30
C LEU A 114 -24.40 20.11 1.08
N TRP A 115 -23.61 20.17 2.13
CA TRP A 115 -24.11 20.40 3.49
C TRP A 115 -24.68 21.80 3.64
N LEU A 116 -24.01 22.84 3.12
CA LEU A 116 -24.52 24.20 3.09
C LEU A 116 -25.82 24.32 2.28
N GLU A 117 -25.89 23.68 1.11
CA GLU A 117 -27.11 23.62 0.31
C GLU A 117 -28.26 22.95 1.08
N ARG A 118 -27.97 21.87 1.80
CA ARG A 118 -28.95 21.20 2.65
C ARG A 118 -29.43 22.12 3.78
N LEU A 119 -28.51 22.81 4.46
CA LEU A 119 -28.88 23.75 5.52
C LEU A 119 -29.76 24.89 5.03
N ALA A 120 -29.48 25.43 3.84
CA ALA A 120 -30.30 26.48 3.24
C ALA A 120 -31.76 26.02 2.98
N LYS A 121 -31.99 24.71 2.82
CA LYS A 121 -33.31 24.11 2.66
C LYS A 121 -34.00 23.78 3.99
N VAL A 122 -33.29 23.80 5.12
CA VAL A 122 -33.89 23.55 6.44
C VAL A 122 -34.60 24.81 6.91
N THR A 123 -35.92 24.80 6.87
CA THR A 123 -36.73 25.79 7.57
C THR A 123 -36.76 25.44 9.07
N LEU A 124 -36.22 26.33 9.91
CA LEU A 124 -36.35 26.20 11.35
C LEU A 124 -37.82 26.40 11.73
N PRO A 125 -38.46 25.48 12.47
CA PRO A 125 -39.79 25.72 12.98
C PRO A 125 -39.74 26.93 13.92
N GLU A 126 -40.62 27.90 13.67
CA GLU A 126 -40.76 29.10 14.49
C GLU A 126 -41.10 28.68 15.93
N ARG A 127 -40.13 28.81 16.85
CA ARG A 127 -40.40 28.58 18.27
C ARG A 127 -41.32 29.70 18.75
N LYS A 128 -42.64 29.43 18.81
CA LYS A 128 -43.57 30.31 19.52
C LYS A 128 -43.04 30.54 20.94
N PRO A 129 -42.84 31.79 21.38
CA PRO A 129 -42.41 32.10 22.74
C PRO A 129 -43.59 31.96 23.70
N GLU A 130 -44.14 30.76 23.83
CA GLU A 130 -45.15 30.47 24.85
C GLU A 130 -44.79 29.18 25.56
N THR A 131 -43.79 29.28 26.42
CA THR A 131 -43.79 28.46 27.62
C THR A 131 -43.45 29.39 28.75
N LYS A 132 -44.48 29.85 29.45
CA LYS A 132 -44.30 30.46 30.78
C LYS A 132 -43.51 29.44 31.57
N VAL A 133 -42.22 29.72 31.79
CA VAL A 133 -41.41 28.96 32.72
C VAL A 133 -42.09 29.19 34.07
N ALA A 134 -42.91 28.24 34.49
CA ALA A 134 -43.41 28.22 35.85
C ALA A 134 -42.15 28.19 36.72
N LYS A 135 -41.96 29.29 37.45
CA LYS A 135 -41.00 29.41 38.54
C LYS A 135 -41.03 28.09 39.30
N ALA A 136 -39.92 27.35 39.30
CA ALA A 136 -39.79 26.12 40.05
C ALA A 136 -40.19 26.44 41.49
N GLY A 137 -41.39 26.01 41.88
CA GLY A 137 -41.81 26.04 43.26
C GLY A 137 -40.79 25.23 44.03
N LEU A 138 -40.38 25.74 45.20
CA LEU A 138 -39.60 24.97 46.16
C LEU A 138 -40.26 23.59 46.29
N VAL A 139 -39.60 22.56 45.77
CA VAL A 139 -39.94 21.19 46.12
C VAL A 139 -39.50 21.06 47.56
N SER A 140 -40.52 21.05 48.41
CA SER A 140 -40.42 20.86 49.85
C SER A 140 -39.54 19.66 50.17
N ALA A 141 -38.77 19.81 51.23
CA ALA A 141 -37.84 18.83 51.75
C ALA A 141 -38.57 17.57 52.22
N GLU A 142 -38.75 16.57 51.35
CA GLU A 142 -39.05 15.20 51.74
C GLU A 142 -38.69 14.26 50.58
N GLY A 143 -37.60 13.50 50.74
CA GLY A 143 -37.25 12.42 49.83
C GLY A 143 -36.03 12.63 48.95
N VAL A 144 -34.94 13.23 49.44
CA VAL A 144 -33.62 13.08 48.80
C VAL A 144 -33.11 11.66 49.09
N PRO A 145 -32.97 10.77 48.10
CA PRO A 145 -32.35 9.47 48.31
C PRO A 145 -30.87 9.66 48.66
N PRO A 146 -30.31 8.90 49.63
CA PRO A 146 -28.94 9.11 50.06
C PRO A 146 -27.95 8.83 48.93
N LEU A 147 -26.97 9.72 48.78
CA LEU A 147 -25.90 9.58 47.80
C LEU A 147 -25.08 8.32 48.08
N PRO A 148 -24.64 7.57 47.06
CA PRO A 148 -23.81 6.39 47.25
C PRO A 148 -22.47 6.77 47.87
N VAL A 149 -22.13 6.11 48.99
CA VAL A 149 -20.86 6.30 49.69
C VAL A 149 -19.71 5.82 48.81
N ARG A 150 -18.86 6.74 48.40
CA ARG A 150 -17.64 6.46 47.64
C ARG A 150 -16.64 5.78 48.57
N LYS A 151 -16.41 4.47 48.42
CA LYS A 151 -15.32 3.78 49.13
C LYS A 151 -13.99 4.26 48.56
N SER A 152 -13.25 5.07 49.31
CA SER A 152 -11.84 5.33 49.05
C SER A 152 -11.06 4.05 49.39
N ARG A 153 -10.36 3.51 48.39
CA ARG A 153 -9.26 2.56 48.58
C ARG A 153 -7.96 3.35 48.59
#